data_AF-A0A3B8XMJ0-F1
#
_entry.id   AF-A0A3B8XMJ0-F1
#
_cell.length_a   1.000
_cell.length_b   1.000
_cell.length_c   1.000
_cell.angle_alpha   90.00
_cell.angle_beta   90.00
_cell.angle_gamma   90.00
#
_symmetry.space_group_name_H-M   'P 1'
#
loop_
_entity.id
_entity.type
_entity.pdbx_description
1 polymer ?
#
loop_
_entity_poly.entity_id
_entity_poly.type
_entity_poly.pdbx_seq_one_letter_code
_entity_poly.pdbx_strand_id
1 'polypeptide(L)'
;VPDPEERAQFFPRFGVKGFDWPARIATAVETKLIDLQTGEEISEPGKPGELLIKGATVFAGYFRAGDGGGPLDAIDENGFFHTGDVFEIAGPGNRYYRFVERAKDIIIRG
;
A
#
# COMPACT_ATOMS: atom_id res chain seq x y z
N VAL A 1 2.91 3.47 16.32
CA VAL A 1 2.27 4.79 16.51
C VAL A 1 1.72 4.86 17.94
N PRO A 2 2.33 5.67 18.83
CA PRO A 2 2.03 5.64 20.26
C PRO A 2 0.72 6.35 20.63
N ASP A 3 0.34 7.39 19.88
CA ASP A 3 -0.91 8.14 20.09
C ASP A 3 -2.12 7.35 19.53
N PRO A 4 -3.17 7.09 20.33
CA PRO A 4 -4.42 6.50 19.86
C PRO A 4 -5.11 7.25 18.71
N GLU A 5 -5.09 8.59 18.72
CA GLU A 5 -5.77 9.37 17.66
C GLU A 5 -5.04 9.21 16.33
N GLU A 6 -3.70 9.29 16.35
CA GLU A 6 -2.89 9.02 15.17
C GLU A 6 -3.08 7.57 14.69
N ARG A 7 -3.18 6.58 15.58
CA ARG A 7 -3.42 5.18 15.20
C ARG A 7 -4.75 4.95 14.47
N ALA A 8 -5.77 5.75 14.79
CA ALA A 8 -7.06 5.62 14.15
C ALA A 8 -7.06 6.15 12.71
N GLN A 9 -6.13 7.05 12.38
CA GLN A 9 -6.10 7.75 11.09
C GLN A 9 -4.95 7.30 10.19
N PHE A 10 -3.85 6.84 10.78
CA PHE A 10 -2.58 6.68 10.10
C PHE A 10 -2.02 5.27 10.20
N PHE A 11 -1.51 4.81 9.06
CA PHE A 11 -0.75 3.57 8.93
C PHE A 11 0.72 3.92 8.74
N PRO A 12 1.66 3.26 9.43
CA PRO A 12 3.08 3.51 9.24
C PRO A 12 3.56 3.06 7.85
N ARG A 13 4.41 3.86 7.21
CA ARG A 13 5.07 3.51 5.94
C ARG A 13 6.25 2.57 6.18
N PHE A 14 5.98 1.28 6.28
CA PHE A 14 6.98 0.26 6.57
C PHE A 14 7.88 -0.05 5.37
N GLY A 15 9.17 -0.33 5.63
CA GLY A 15 10.15 -0.69 4.59
C GLY A 15 10.49 0.40 3.58
N VAL A 16 9.98 1.63 3.76
CA VAL A 16 10.34 2.77 2.92
C VAL A 16 11.68 3.35 3.39
N LYS A 17 12.62 3.53 2.46
CA LYS A 17 13.95 4.08 2.76
C LYS A 17 13.84 5.45 3.44
N GLY A 18 14.59 5.65 4.52
CA GLY A 18 14.60 6.89 5.29
C GLY A 18 13.61 6.92 6.47
N PHE A 19 12.81 5.87 6.66
CA PHE A 19 11.97 5.71 7.84
C PHE A 19 12.31 4.44 8.60
N ASP A 20 12.71 4.61 9.86
CA ASP A 20 12.94 3.50 10.78
C ASP A 20 11.76 3.37 11.74
N TRP A 21 11.19 2.18 11.79
CA TRP A 21 10.11 1.84 12.70
C TRP A 21 10.57 0.76 13.69
N PRO A 22 10.26 0.90 15.00
CA PRO A 22 10.71 -0.06 16.01
C PRO A 22 10.00 -1.42 15.92
N ALA A 23 8.90 -1.51 15.17
CA ALA A 23 8.17 -2.76 15.00
C ALA A 23 8.95 -3.70 14.08
N ARG A 24 9.22 -4.93 14.54
CA ARG A 24 9.97 -5.96 13.78
C ARG A 24 9.42 -6.19 12.37
N ILE A 25 8.10 -6.05 12.19
CA ILE A 25 7.48 -6.21 10.88
C ILE A 25 8.04 -5.23 9.84
N ALA A 26 8.48 -4.05 10.26
CA ALA A 26 8.98 -3.01 9.37
C ALA A 26 10.28 -3.37 8.64
N THR A 27 11.02 -4.38 9.13
CA THR A 27 12.21 -4.90 8.46
C THR A 27 11.91 -6.11 7.57
N ALA A 28 10.66 -6.58 7.56
CA ALA A 28 10.23 -7.77 6.84
C ALA A 28 9.19 -7.47 5.75
N VAL A 29 8.79 -6.21 5.62
CA VAL A 29 7.85 -5.72 4.60
C VAL A 29 8.37 -4.45 3.96
N GLU A 30 8.05 -4.27 2.68
CA GLU A 30 8.27 -3.08 1.88
C GLU A 30 6.91 -2.62 1.35
N THR A 31 6.65 -1.32 1.41
CA THR A 31 5.40 -0.73 0.91
C THR A 31 5.69 0.46 0.02
N LYS A 32 4.89 0.63 -1.03
CA LYS A 32 4.91 1.82 -1.90
C LYS A 32 3.49 2.16 -2.35
N LEU A 33 3.31 3.40 -2.82
CA LEU A 33 2.10 3.81 -3.52
C LEU A 33 2.38 3.89 -5.00
N ILE A 34 1.44 3.44 -5.84
CA ILE A 34 1.49 3.67 -7.28
C ILE A 34 0.28 4.47 -7.75
N ASP A 35 0.49 5.30 -8.77
CA ASP A 35 -0.59 5.95 -9.49
C ASP A 35 -1.39 4.91 -10.27
N LEU A 36 -2.71 4.89 -10.09
CA LEU A 36 -3.61 3.94 -10.74
C LEU A 36 -3.71 4.11 -12.27
N GLN A 37 -3.35 5.28 -12.79
CA GLN A 37 -3.39 5.58 -14.23
C GLN A 37 -2.04 5.35 -14.88
N THR A 38 -0.95 5.82 -14.26
CA THR A 38 0.39 5.78 -14.87
C THR A 38 1.24 4.59 -14.41
N GLY A 39 0.90 3.97 -13.27
CA GLY A 39 1.73 2.95 -12.62
C GLY A 39 3.00 3.51 -11.96
N GLU A 40 3.20 4.83 -11.98
CA GLU A 40 4.38 5.46 -11.40
C GLU A 40 4.32 5.49 -9.88
N GLU A 41 5.48 5.35 -9.23
CA GLU A 41 5.56 5.41 -7.77
C GLU A 41 5.26 6.83 -7.26
N ILE A 42 4.40 6.92 -6.26
CA ILE A 42 4.05 8.16 -5.59
C ILE A 42 4.90 8.31 -4.33
N SER A 43 5.75 9.34 -4.33
CA SER A 43 6.58 9.73 -3.18
C SER A 43 6.12 11.02 -2.50
N GLU A 44 5.24 11.78 -3.14
CA GLU A 44 4.73 13.06 -2.66
C GLU A 44 3.50 12.91 -1.74
N PRO A 45 3.36 13.76 -0.71
CA PRO A 45 2.19 13.76 0.16
C PRO A 45 0.92 14.22 -0.54
N GLY A 46 -0.22 13.69 -0.10
CA GLY A 46 -1.56 14.12 -0.56
C GLY A 46 -1.96 13.67 -1.96
N LYS A 47 -1.13 12.87 -2.65
CA LYS A 47 -1.50 12.23 -3.92
C LYS A 47 -2.05 10.82 -3.66
N PRO A 48 -3.32 10.53 -4.01
CA PRO A 48 -3.88 9.19 -3.87
C PRO A 48 -3.26 8.18 -4.84
N GLY A 49 -3.04 6.95 -4.36
CA GLY A 49 -2.58 5.83 -5.17
C GLY A 49 -2.83 4.49 -4.51
N GLU A 50 -2.67 3.41 -5.27
CA GLU A 50 -2.81 2.06 -4.75
C GLU A 50 -1.63 1.71 -3.83
N LEU A 51 -1.93 1.15 -2.65
CA LEU A 51 -0.92 0.58 -1.78
C LEU A 51 -0.47 -0.78 -2.29
N LEU A 52 0.83 -0.90 -2.54
CA LEU A 52 1.49 -2.16 -2.86
C LEU A 52 2.31 -2.63 -1.65
N ILE A 53 2.27 -3.93 -1.38
CA ILE A 53 2.97 -4.55 -0.24
C ILE A 53 3.80 -5.74 -0.71
N LYS A 54 5.05 -5.79 -0.32
CA LYS A 54 5.97 -6.91 -0.52
C LYS A 54 6.53 -7.36 0.81
N GLY A 55 6.76 -8.66 1.00
CA GLY A 55 7.42 -9.16 2.21
C GLY A 55 6.95 -10.54 2.63
N ALA A 56 7.51 -11.03 3.74
CA ALA A 56 7.27 -12.39 4.23
C ALA A 56 5.81 -12.68 4.64
N THR A 57 4.98 -11.63 4.75
CA THR A 57 3.55 -11.74 5.07
C THR A 57 2.67 -11.90 3.85
N VAL A 58 3.20 -11.72 2.63
CA VAL A 58 2.45 -11.86 1.39
C VAL A 58 2.32 -13.35 1.05
N PHE A 59 1.10 -13.78 0.75
CA PHE A 59 0.77 -15.13 0.32
C PHE A 59 1.36 -15.44 -1.07
N ALA A 60 1.48 -16.72 -1.44
CA ALA A 60 2.11 -17.13 -2.70
C ALA A 60 1.27 -16.90 -3.97
N GLY A 61 0.07 -16.33 -3.83
CA GLY A 61 -0.90 -16.16 -4.92
C GLY A 61 -2.19 -16.95 -4.71
N TYR A 62 -3.17 -16.68 -5.56
CA TYR A 62 -4.49 -17.29 -5.46
C TYR A 62 -4.50 -18.71 -6.02
N PHE A 63 -5.14 -19.63 -5.31
CA PHE A 63 -5.41 -20.97 -5.85
C PHE A 63 -6.33 -20.86 -7.06
N ARG A 64 -5.90 -21.42 -8.20
CA ARG A 64 -6.61 -21.32 -9.50
C ARG A 64 -6.86 -19.87 -9.94
N ALA A 65 -5.86 -19.01 -9.79
CA ALA A 65 -5.87 -17.67 -10.36
C ALA A 65 -6.24 -17.72 -11.86
N GLY A 66 -7.05 -16.77 -12.33
CA GLY A 66 -7.60 -16.75 -13.69
C GLY A 66 -8.91 -17.53 -13.88
N ASP A 67 -9.17 -18.59 -13.10
CA ASP A 67 -10.39 -19.41 -13.17
C ASP A 67 -11.44 -18.97 -12.12
N GLY A 68 -11.52 -17.67 -11.84
CA GLY A 68 -12.39 -17.11 -10.80
C GLY A 68 -11.84 -17.21 -9.37
N GLY A 69 -10.66 -17.80 -9.16
CA GLY A 69 -9.97 -17.84 -7.86
C GLY A 69 -9.30 -16.53 -7.45
N GLY A 70 -9.08 -15.62 -8.41
CA GLY A 70 -8.45 -14.32 -8.19
C GLY A 70 -7.73 -13.81 -9.45
N PRO A 71 -7.23 -12.56 -9.42
CA PRO A 71 -6.42 -12.01 -10.51
C PRO A 71 -5.11 -12.77 -10.68
N LEU A 72 -4.67 -12.96 -11.92
CA LEU A 72 -3.37 -13.57 -12.26
C LEU A 72 -2.19 -12.63 -11.92
N ASP A 73 -2.46 -11.33 -11.95
CA ASP A 73 -1.55 -10.21 -11.75
C ASP A 73 -1.64 -9.61 -10.33
N ALA A 74 -2.20 -10.36 -9.38
CA ALA A 74 -2.30 -9.92 -7.99
C ALA A 74 -0.93 -9.61 -7.36
N ILE A 75 0.11 -10.30 -7.80
CA ILE A 75 1.50 -10.08 -7.40
C ILE A 75 2.28 -9.74 -8.67
N ASP A 76 2.94 -8.58 -8.67
CA ASP A 76 3.72 -8.10 -9.80
C ASP A 76 5.06 -8.83 -9.97
N GLU A 77 5.76 -8.55 -11.07
CA GLU A 77 7.08 -9.13 -11.38
C GLU A 77 8.17 -8.77 -10.35
N ASN A 78 7.96 -7.72 -9.56
CA ASN A 78 8.85 -7.28 -8.49
C ASN A 78 8.51 -7.91 -7.14
N GLY A 79 7.45 -8.73 -7.06
CA GLY A 79 6.97 -9.41 -5.87
C GLY A 79 6.07 -8.56 -4.97
N PHE A 80 5.53 -7.44 -5.46
CA PHE A 80 4.56 -6.63 -4.74
C PHE A 80 3.14 -7.13 -5.00
N PHE A 81 2.39 -7.31 -3.91
CA PHE A 81 0.96 -7.58 -3.95
C PHE A 81 0.17 -6.28 -4.11
N HIS A 82 -0.73 -6.27 -5.09
CA HIS A 82 -1.72 -5.23 -5.34
C HIS A 82 -2.91 -5.39 -4.38
N THR A 83 -3.02 -4.49 -3.41
CA THR A 83 -4.05 -4.58 -2.35
C THR A 83 -5.45 -4.22 -2.83
N GLY A 84 -5.54 -3.41 -3.89
CA GLY A 84 -6.76 -2.73 -4.31
C GLY A 84 -7.28 -1.69 -3.32
N ASP A 85 -6.46 -1.29 -2.33
CA ASP A 85 -6.75 -0.19 -1.41
C ASP A 85 -6.00 1.07 -1.82
N VAL A 86 -6.69 2.21 -1.76
CA VAL A 86 -6.13 3.51 -2.10
C VAL A 86 -5.76 4.26 -0.83
N PHE A 87 -4.52 4.73 -0.83
CA PHE A 87 -3.92 5.49 0.25
C PHE A 87 -3.26 6.74 -0.31
N GLU A 88 -2.93 7.66 0.57
CA GLU A 88 -2.05 8.79 0.29
C GLU A 88 -0.96 8.88 1.37
N ILE A 89 0.16 9.51 1.04
CA ILE A 89 1.18 9.86 2.03
C ILE A 89 0.68 11.05 2.83
N ALA A 90 0.67 10.93 4.16
CA ALA A 90 0.10 11.91 5.06
C ALA A 90 0.82 11.97 6.42
N GLY A 91 0.34 12.87 7.27
CA GLY A 91 0.80 13.04 8.64
C GLY A 91 2.19 13.68 8.77
N PRO A 92 2.66 13.87 10.02
CA PRO A 92 3.93 14.55 10.27
C PRO A 92 5.11 13.83 9.63
N GLY A 93 5.96 14.57 8.91
CA GLY A 93 7.18 14.06 8.31
C GLY A 93 6.97 13.04 7.18
N ASN A 94 5.76 12.97 6.60
CA ASN A 94 5.41 12.07 5.49
C ASN A 94 5.67 10.58 5.80
N ARG A 95 5.66 10.21 7.08
CA ARG A 95 6.00 8.85 7.54
C ARG A 95 4.80 7.91 7.54
N TYR A 96 3.61 8.43 7.23
CA TYR A 96 2.37 7.71 7.35
C TYR A 96 1.64 7.62 6.01
N TYR A 97 0.81 6.60 5.90
CA TYR A 97 -0.27 6.51 4.94
C TYR A 97 -1.60 6.84 5.63
N ARG A 98 -2.52 7.45 4.89
CA ARG A 98 -3.92 7.60 5.27
C ARG A 98 -4.79 6.89 4.24
N PHE A 99 -5.72 6.08 4.73
CA PHE A 99 -6.67 5.37 3.86
C PHE A 99 -7.60 6.40 3.20
N VAL A 100 -7.86 6.21 1.91
CA VAL A 100 -8.78 7.04 1.11
C VAL A 100 -10.04 6.23 0.81
N GLU A 101 -9.91 5.16 0.04
CA GLU A 101 -11.02 4.32 -0.40
C GLU A 101 -10.54 2.99 -1.02
N ARG A 102 -11.45 2.16 -1.54
CA ARG A 102 -11.11 0.99 -2.35
C ARG A 102 -10.97 1.38 -3.81
N ALA A 103 -9.97 0.85 -4.50
CA ALA A 103 -9.74 1.16 -5.91
C ALA A 103 -10.95 0.84 -6.82
N LYS A 104 -11.71 -0.22 -6.50
CA LYS A 104 -12.94 -0.59 -7.23
C LYS A 104 -14.13 0.34 -6.97
N ASP A 105 -14.08 1.11 -5.90
CA ASP A 105 -15.15 2.02 -5.51
C ASP A 105 -14.87 3.47 -5.97
N ILE A 106 -13.69 3.73 -6.57
CA ILE A 106 -13.34 5.03 -7.17
C ILE A 106 -14.29 5.31 -8.32
N ILE A 107 -15.11 6.35 -8.15
CA ILE A 107 -15.91 6.92 -9.24
C ILE A 107 -15.10 8.03 -9.91
N ILE A 108 -14.49 7.74 -11.06
CA ILE A 108 -13.85 8.76 -11.90
C ILE A 108 -14.97 9.54 -12.62
N ARG A 109 -15.36 10.69 -12.04
CA ARG A 109 -16.24 11.66 -12.71
C ARG A 109 -15.37 12.65 -13.48
N GLY A 110 -15.21 12.40 -14.78
CA GLY A 110 -14.69 13.38 -15.74
C GLY A 110 -15.75 14.41 -16.10
#